data_AF-A0A7C1HGH9-F1
#
_entry.id   AF-A0A7C1HGH9-F1
#
_cell.length_a   1.000
_cell.length_b   1.000
_cell.length_c   1.000
_cell.angle_alpha   90.00
_cell.angle_beta   90.00
_cell.angle_gamma   90.00
#
_symmetry.space_group_name_H-M   'P 1'
#
loop_
_entity.id
_entity.type
_entity.pdbx_description
1 polymer ?
#
loop_
_entity_poly.entity_id
_entity_poly.type
_entity_poly.pdbx_seq_one_letter_code
_entity_poly.pdbx_strand_id
1 'polypeptide(L)'
;MPPLERLLKYLEDHGPLRRFIGRMIADPSSALDLAGLPPGAKVFVTALLAETFRPILLLAAAEEEAEALTASLQSFTDRVLHLPDWELPPYDTHSPERRTSTERLRVLRRLAEGFRGVLVATPPALSRRTLAKETLAAYVFTISPGTELPPEELSRRLGPLGFRRTPLVEAPGEYARRGGIFDLYPPGGELPVRLEYFGDVVEALRRFEPDTQRTTRETGSLTILPLREAVVETAAVE
;
A
#
# COMPACT_ATOMS: atom_id res chain seq x y z
N MET A 1 11.35 -11.72 22.22
CA MET A 1 11.94 -12.01 20.89
C MET A 1 13.47 -11.98 20.96
N PRO A 2 14.18 -13.11 21.12
CA PRO A 2 15.65 -13.08 21.02
C PRO A 2 16.41 -14.13 20.16
N PRO A 3 15.84 -15.00 19.28
CA PRO A 3 16.70 -15.87 18.45
C PRO A 3 17.27 -15.17 17.20
N LEU A 4 16.57 -14.14 16.69
CA LEU A 4 16.80 -13.55 15.37
C LEU A 4 18.01 -12.62 15.31
N GLU A 5 18.16 -11.74 16.31
CA GLU A 5 19.29 -10.81 16.42
C GLU A 5 20.62 -11.58 16.52
N ARG A 6 20.63 -12.73 17.19
CA ARG A 6 21.82 -13.58 17.31
C ARG A 6 22.23 -14.16 15.96
N LEU A 7 21.26 -14.55 15.14
CA LEU A 7 21.54 -15.09 13.81
C LEU A 7 22.01 -14.00 12.84
N LEU A 8 21.40 -12.81 12.88
CA LEU A 8 21.86 -11.65 12.11
C LEU A 8 23.29 -11.28 12.50
N LYS A 9 23.59 -11.22 13.81
CA LYS A 9 24.95 -10.99 14.30
C LYS A 9 25.95 -12.06 13.86
N TYR A 10 25.56 -13.34 13.85
CA TYR A 10 26.40 -14.41 13.32
C TYR A 10 26.70 -14.22 11.82
N LEU A 11 25.70 -13.79 11.05
CA LEU A 11 25.87 -13.51 9.62
C LEU A 11 26.71 -12.25 9.35
N GLU A 12 26.64 -11.23 10.21
CA GLU A 12 27.52 -10.05 10.16
C GLU A 12 29.00 -10.44 10.32
N ASP A 13 29.28 -11.39 11.20
CA ASP A 13 30.63 -11.90 11.45
C ASP A 13 31.10 -12.91 10.39
N HIS A 14 30.20 -13.33 9.48
CA HIS A 14 30.53 -14.28 8.42
C HIS A 14 31.43 -13.61 7.36
N GLY A 15 32.72 -13.96 7.37
CA GLY A 15 33.76 -13.33 6.54
C GLY A 15 33.40 -13.13 5.05
N PRO A 16 32.87 -14.13 4.33
CA PRO A 16 32.40 -13.96 2.96
C PRO A 16 31.33 -12.87 2.79
N LEU A 17 30.34 -12.82 3.70
CA LEU A 17 29.23 -11.87 3.62
C LEU A 17 29.70 -10.46 3.99
N ARG A 18 30.58 -10.33 5.00
CA ARG A 18 31.22 -9.06 5.34
C ARG A 18 32.06 -8.50 4.20
N ARG A 19 32.79 -9.36 3.47
CA ARG A 19 33.52 -8.95 2.25
C ARG A 19 32.58 -8.51 1.14
N PHE A 20 31.47 -9.22 0.96
CA PHE A 20 30.44 -8.86 -0.02
C PHE A 20 29.84 -7.49 0.29
N ILE A 21 29.38 -7.26 1.52
CA ILE A 21 28.84 -5.97 1.97
C ILE A 21 29.90 -4.87 1.84
N GLY A 22 31.14 -5.13 2.26
CA GLY A 22 32.23 -4.17 2.14
C GLY A 22 32.52 -3.75 0.69
N ARG A 23 32.40 -4.68 -0.27
CA ARG A 23 32.51 -4.37 -1.70
C ARG A 23 31.34 -3.50 -2.19
N MET A 24 30.11 -3.83 -1.78
CA MET A 24 28.94 -3.00 -2.11
C MET A 24 29.05 -1.57 -1.55
N ILE A 25 29.60 -1.40 -0.34
CA ILE A 25 29.83 -0.07 0.26
C ILE A 25 30.91 0.68 -0.52
N ALA A 26 32.00 0.00 -0.90
CA ALA A 26 33.13 0.62 -1.59
C ALA A 26 32.78 1.03 -3.03
N ASP A 27 31.95 0.25 -3.72
CA ASP A 27 31.44 0.54 -5.06
C ASP A 27 29.94 0.23 -5.15
N PRO A 28 29.07 1.21 -4.84
CA PRO A 28 27.62 1.04 -4.87
C PRO A 28 27.05 0.77 -6.27
N SER A 29 27.82 1.05 -7.33
CA SER A 29 27.43 0.78 -8.72
C SER A 29 27.86 -0.60 -9.22
N SER A 30 28.64 -1.34 -8.43
CA SER A 30 29.11 -2.66 -8.82
C SER A 30 27.99 -3.69 -8.86
N ALA A 31 27.98 -4.50 -9.93
CA ALA A 31 27.21 -5.74 -9.97
C ALA A 31 28.03 -6.83 -9.27
N LEU A 32 27.44 -7.44 -8.24
CA LEU A 32 28.08 -8.51 -7.47
C LEU A 32 27.19 -9.74 -7.41
N ASP A 33 27.78 -10.89 -7.70
CA ASP A 33 27.10 -12.18 -7.64
C ASP A 33 27.31 -12.84 -6.28
N LEU A 34 26.22 -13.27 -5.66
CA LEU A 34 26.22 -14.08 -4.46
C LEU A 34 25.62 -15.46 -4.76
N ALA A 35 26.48 -16.42 -5.03
CA ALA A 35 26.10 -17.79 -5.37
C ALA A 35 26.11 -18.73 -4.16
N GLY A 36 25.43 -19.86 -4.29
CA GLY A 36 25.42 -20.92 -3.27
C GLY A 36 24.52 -20.64 -2.06
N LEU A 37 23.62 -19.65 -2.15
CA LEU A 37 22.62 -19.39 -1.12
C LEU A 37 21.48 -20.41 -1.21
N PRO A 38 21.19 -21.17 -0.15
CA PRO A 38 19.94 -21.91 -0.03
C PRO A 38 18.73 -20.96 -0.13
N PRO A 39 17.56 -21.41 -0.59
CA PRO A 39 16.36 -20.57 -0.69
C PRO A 39 16.03 -19.82 0.60
N GLY A 40 16.10 -20.50 1.76
CA GLY A 40 15.88 -19.87 3.06
C GLY A 40 16.91 -18.80 3.44
N ALA A 41 18.16 -18.91 2.93
CA ALA A 41 19.22 -17.94 3.20
C ALA A 41 18.99 -16.58 2.52
N LYS A 42 18.24 -16.53 1.41
CA LYS A 42 17.91 -15.29 0.67
C LYS A 42 17.27 -14.25 1.58
N VAL A 43 16.33 -14.69 2.43
CA VAL A 43 15.59 -13.82 3.36
C VAL A 43 16.53 -13.22 4.41
N PHE A 44 17.41 -14.03 5.01
CA PHE A 44 18.36 -13.56 6.01
C PHE A 44 19.38 -12.57 5.44
N VAL A 45 19.92 -12.88 4.25
CA VAL A 45 20.86 -11.98 3.58
C VAL A 45 20.17 -10.67 3.21
N THR A 46 18.94 -10.72 2.70
CA THR A 46 18.19 -9.51 2.36
C THR A 46 17.87 -8.68 3.60
N ALA A 47 17.46 -9.31 4.70
CA ALA A 47 17.21 -8.62 5.97
C ALA A 47 18.49 -7.94 6.50
N LEU A 48 19.63 -8.62 6.43
CA LEU A 48 20.92 -8.05 6.82
C LEU A 48 21.33 -6.88 5.92
N LEU A 49 21.22 -7.04 4.60
CA LEU A 49 21.50 -5.97 3.64
C LEU A 49 20.59 -4.77 3.91
N ALA A 50 19.33 -5.01 4.27
CA ALA A 50 18.39 -3.96 4.59
C ALA A 50 18.81 -3.16 5.82
N GLU A 51 19.65 -3.65 6.74
CA GLU A 51 20.17 -2.80 7.85
C GLU A 51 21.15 -1.73 7.36
N THR A 52 21.87 -2.00 6.27
CA THR A 52 22.89 -1.09 5.74
C THR A 52 22.39 -0.28 4.54
N PHE A 53 21.69 -0.93 3.63
CA PHE A 53 21.22 -0.37 2.38
C PHE A 53 19.70 -0.20 2.44
N ARG A 54 19.21 1.04 2.38
CA ARG A 54 17.78 1.35 2.27
C ARG A 54 17.57 2.54 1.34
N PRO A 55 16.66 2.45 0.35
CA PRO A 55 15.76 1.33 0.05
C PRO A 55 16.43 0.17 -0.71
N ILE A 56 15.81 -1.02 -0.65
CA ILE A 56 16.17 -2.22 -1.45
C ILE A 56 14.97 -2.62 -2.31
N LEU A 57 15.21 -2.94 -3.58
CA LEU A 57 14.27 -3.64 -4.45
C LEU A 57 14.70 -5.10 -4.57
N LEU A 58 13.85 -6.02 -4.09
CA LEU A 58 14.03 -7.46 -4.23
C LEU A 58 13.14 -7.96 -5.36
N LEU A 59 13.76 -8.44 -6.45
CA LEU A 59 13.05 -9.00 -7.59
C LEU A 59 12.85 -10.51 -7.39
N ALA A 60 11.59 -10.92 -7.30
CA ALA A 60 11.20 -12.33 -7.33
C ALA A 60 10.91 -12.78 -8.77
N ALA A 61 11.09 -14.07 -9.06
CA ALA A 61 10.84 -14.60 -10.41
C ALA A 61 9.35 -14.73 -10.73
N ALA A 62 8.52 -14.96 -9.71
CA ALA A 62 7.07 -15.14 -9.82
C ALA A 62 6.36 -14.55 -8.59
N GLU A 63 5.05 -14.34 -8.71
CA GLU A 63 4.22 -13.72 -7.67
C GLU A 63 4.19 -14.54 -6.38
N GLU A 64 4.05 -15.87 -6.48
CA GLU A 64 4.09 -16.79 -5.34
C GLU A 64 5.42 -16.69 -4.56
N GLU A 65 6.55 -16.53 -5.27
CA GLU A 65 7.86 -16.30 -4.63
C GLU A 65 7.89 -14.91 -3.96
N ALA A 66 7.32 -13.88 -4.59
CA ALA A 66 7.26 -12.52 -4.05
C ALA A 66 6.46 -12.48 -2.74
N GLU A 67 5.31 -13.15 -2.69
CA GLU A 67 4.48 -13.28 -1.50
C GLU A 67 5.20 -14.04 -0.38
N ALA A 68 5.80 -15.19 -0.71
CA ALA A 68 6.53 -16.01 0.26
C ALA A 68 7.75 -15.27 0.84
N LEU A 69 8.50 -14.56 0.01
CA LEU A 69 9.63 -13.73 0.44
C LEU A 69 9.16 -12.59 1.33
N THR A 70 8.06 -11.93 0.97
CA THR A 70 7.46 -10.84 1.76
C THR A 70 7.06 -11.34 3.14
N ALA A 71 6.27 -12.42 3.22
CA ALA A 71 5.83 -13.00 4.49
C ALA A 71 7.01 -13.43 5.37
N SER A 72 8.04 -14.03 4.74
CA SER A 72 9.26 -14.41 5.44
C SER A 72 10.01 -13.19 5.97
N LEU A 73 10.23 -12.15 5.15
CA LEU A 73 10.91 -10.91 5.55
C LEU A 73 10.17 -10.14 6.64
N GLN A 74 8.83 -10.16 6.63
CA GLN A 74 8.00 -9.55 7.66
C GLN A 74 8.21 -10.15 9.05
N SER A 75 8.73 -11.38 9.14
CA SER A 75 9.15 -11.99 10.40
C SER A 75 10.44 -11.37 10.97
N PHE A 76 11.18 -10.60 10.17
CA PHE A 76 12.45 -9.96 10.54
C PHE A 76 12.33 -8.45 10.69
N THR A 77 11.51 -7.80 9.85
CA THR A 77 11.33 -6.35 9.86
C THR A 77 9.92 -5.97 9.41
N ASP A 78 9.39 -4.90 9.99
CA ASP A 78 8.14 -4.26 9.62
C ASP A 78 8.25 -3.37 8.37
N ARG A 79 9.48 -3.13 7.88
CA ARG A 79 9.79 -2.26 6.73
C ARG A 79 9.84 -3.04 5.43
N VAL A 80 8.82 -3.86 5.18
CA VAL A 80 8.69 -4.68 3.97
C VAL A 80 7.38 -4.34 3.28
N LEU A 81 7.45 -4.10 1.97
CA LEU A 81 6.31 -3.92 1.09
C LEU A 81 6.37 -4.92 -0.05
N HIS A 82 5.21 -5.44 -0.44
CA HIS A 82 5.04 -6.20 -1.68
C HIS A 82 4.25 -5.35 -2.66
N LEU A 83 4.79 -5.11 -3.87
CA LEU A 83 4.03 -4.51 -4.96
C LEU A 83 3.49 -5.64 -5.84
N PRO A 84 2.20 -6.00 -5.73
CA PRO A 84 1.70 -7.18 -6.43
C PRO A 84 1.53 -6.90 -7.93
N ASP A 85 1.61 -7.94 -8.75
CA ASP A 85 1.20 -7.89 -10.15
C ASP A 85 -0.34 -7.86 -10.28
N TRP A 86 -0.88 -7.33 -11.38
CA TRP A 86 -2.30 -7.49 -11.70
C TRP A 86 -2.66 -8.93 -12.11
N GLU A 87 -1.67 -9.78 -12.38
CA GLU A 87 -1.83 -11.14 -12.92
C GLU A 87 -2.60 -11.17 -14.26
N LEU A 88 -2.57 -10.04 -14.98
CA LEU A 88 -3.18 -9.88 -16.28
C LEU A 88 -2.10 -9.76 -17.37
N PRO A 89 -2.26 -10.47 -18.50
CA PRO A 89 -1.42 -10.25 -19.66
C PRO A 89 -1.44 -8.78 -20.14
N PRO A 90 -0.40 -8.32 -20.83
CA PRO A 90 -0.44 -7.03 -21.51
C PRO A 90 -1.63 -6.96 -22.47
N TYR A 91 -2.35 -5.82 -22.46
CA TYR A 91 -3.52 -5.56 -23.31
C TYR A 91 -4.76 -6.44 -23.04
N ASP A 92 -4.83 -7.07 -21.87
CA ASP A 92 -6.07 -7.68 -21.41
C ASP A 92 -7.17 -6.62 -21.29
N THR A 93 -8.41 -6.99 -21.65
CA THR A 93 -9.58 -6.12 -21.58
C THR A 93 -10.25 -6.15 -20.20
N HIS A 94 -9.91 -7.14 -19.37
CA HIS A 94 -10.39 -7.21 -18.00
C HIS A 94 -9.71 -6.15 -17.14
N SER A 95 -10.47 -5.61 -16.20
CA SER A 95 -9.89 -4.76 -15.16
C SER A 95 -9.20 -5.62 -14.11
N PRO A 96 -8.07 -5.16 -13.54
CA PRO A 96 -7.45 -5.83 -12.41
C PRO A 96 -8.43 -5.94 -11.24
N GLU A 97 -8.22 -6.95 -10.39
CA GLU A 97 -9.02 -7.08 -9.20
C GLU A 97 -8.92 -5.83 -8.33
N ARG A 98 -10.05 -5.44 -7.73
CA ARG A 98 -10.11 -4.24 -6.87
C ARG A 98 -9.15 -4.36 -5.69
N ARG A 99 -9.02 -5.56 -5.12
CA ARG A 99 -8.11 -5.83 -4.01
C ARG A 99 -6.66 -5.55 -4.41
N THR A 100 -6.20 -6.16 -5.50
CA THR A 100 -4.86 -5.95 -6.05
C THR A 100 -4.59 -4.49 -6.39
N SER A 101 -5.52 -3.82 -7.07
CA SER A 101 -5.42 -2.39 -7.39
C SER A 101 -5.27 -1.52 -6.13
N THR A 102 -6.01 -1.86 -5.08
CA THR A 102 -5.93 -1.16 -3.79
C THR A 102 -4.56 -1.38 -3.13
N GLU A 103 -4.14 -2.64 -3.04
CA GLU A 103 -2.87 -3.02 -2.42
C GLU A 103 -1.70 -2.33 -3.12
N ARG A 104 -1.72 -2.29 -4.46
CA ARG A 104 -0.75 -1.52 -5.26
C ARG A 104 -0.79 -0.04 -4.94
N LEU A 105 -1.95 0.61 -4.92
CA LEU A 105 -2.06 2.03 -4.58
C LEU A 105 -1.56 2.35 -3.17
N ARG A 106 -1.76 1.45 -2.20
CA ARG A 106 -1.20 1.59 -0.85
C ARG A 106 0.31 1.56 -0.86
N VAL A 107 0.89 0.63 -1.61
CA VAL A 107 2.35 0.49 -1.75
C VAL A 107 2.92 1.72 -2.44
N LEU A 108 2.34 2.12 -3.57
CA LEU A 108 2.73 3.32 -4.33
C LEU A 108 2.62 4.59 -3.49
N ARG A 109 1.56 4.73 -2.68
CA ARG A 109 1.44 5.83 -1.73
C ARG A 109 2.59 5.84 -0.73
N ARG A 110 2.89 4.70 -0.09
CA ARG A 110 4.00 4.61 0.87
C ARG A 110 5.34 4.94 0.21
N LEU A 111 5.55 4.49 -1.04
CA LEU A 111 6.73 4.85 -1.83
C LEU A 111 6.78 6.36 -2.12
N ALA A 112 5.66 6.98 -2.49
CA ALA A 112 5.53 8.42 -2.70
C ALA A 112 5.84 9.23 -1.42
N GLU A 113 5.43 8.73 -0.26
CA GLU A 113 5.72 9.27 1.08
C GLU A 113 7.17 9.04 1.54
N GLY A 114 8.02 8.42 0.70
CA GLY A 114 9.45 8.27 0.96
C GLY A 114 9.80 7.02 1.76
N PHE A 115 8.99 5.96 1.67
CA PHE A 115 9.30 4.66 2.28
C PHE A 115 10.73 4.21 1.96
N ARG A 116 11.48 3.90 3.01
CA ARG A 116 12.82 3.31 2.94
C ARG A 116 12.79 1.96 3.64
N GLY A 117 12.79 0.89 2.87
CA GLY A 117 12.73 -0.49 3.37
C GLY A 117 12.99 -1.46 2.23
N VAL A 118 12.50 -2.69 2.35
CA VAL A 118 12.53 -3.68 1.27
C VAL A 118 11.22 -3.61 0.50
N LEU A 119 11.30 -3.35 -0.79
CA LEU A 119 10.21 -3.52 -1.74
C LEU A 119 10.43 -4.85 -2.47
N VAL A 120 9.52 -5.80 -2.30
CA VAL A 120 9.48 -7.04 -3.05
C VAL A 120 8.52 -6.84 -4.23
N ALA A 121 8.94 -7.23 -5.43
CA ALA A 121 8.12 -7.15 -6.63
C ALA A 121 8.60 -8.17 -7.66
N THR A 122 7.76 -8.43 -8.66
CA THR A 122 8.14 -9.17 -9.86
C THR A 122 8.48 -8.20 -11.00
N PRO A 123 9.29 -8.62 -12.01
CA PRO A 123 9.53 -7.78 -13.19
C PRO A 123 8.25 -7.30 -13.91
N PRO A 124 7.18 -8.13 -14.08
CA PRO A 124 5.90 -7.66 -14.61
C PRO A 124 5.25 -6.57 -13.77
N ALA A 125 5.23 -6.70 -12.44
CA ALA A 125 4.62 -5.72 -11.54
C ALA A 125 5.26 -4.32 -11.64
N LEU A 126 6.57 -4.26 -11.95
CA LEU A 126 7.33 -3.03 -12.14
C LEU A 126 7.26 -2.45 -13.56
N SER A 127 7.00 -3.31 -14.55
CA SER A 127 6.99 -2.90 -15.96
C SER A 127 5.73 -2.09 -16.31
N ARG A 128 4.70 -2.13 -15.47
CA ARG A 128 3.45 -1.38 -15.67
C ARG A 128 3.63 0.08 -15.27
N ARG A 129 3.28 0.99 -16.18
CA ARG A 129 3.16 2.42 -15.87
C ARG A 129 2.01 2.62 -14.89
N THR A 130 2.20 3.55 -13.97
CA THR A 130 1.22 3.92 -12.95
C THR A 130 1.16 5.44 -12.79
N LEU A 131 0.35 5.92 -11.86
CA LEU A 131 0.21 7.35 -11.55
C LEU A 131 1.57 7.97 -11.20
N ALA A 132 1.82 9.17 -11.72
CA ALA A 132 2.94 9.97 -11.26
C ALA A 132 2.79 10.26 -9.76
N LYS A 133 3.93 10.42 -9.08
CA LYS A 133 3.97 10.66 -7.63
C LYS A 133 3.11 11.88 -7.24
N GLU A 134 3.22 12.95 -8.01
CA GLU A 134 2.53 14.22 -7.79
C GLU A 134 1.02 14.06 -8.01
N THR A 135 0.63 13.31 -9.04
CA THR A 135 -0.77 12.98 -9.30
C THR A 135 -1.34 12.17 -8.15
N LEU A 136 -0.68 11.10 -7.71
CA LEU A 136 -1.17 10.29 -6.59
C LEU A 136 -1.32 11.16 -5.33
N ALA A 137 -0.35 12.01 -5.01
CA ALA A 137 -0.41 12.89 -3.84
C ALA A 137 -1.60 13.87 -3.89
N ALA A 138 -1.96 14.38 -5.06
CA ALA A 138 -3.09 15.30 -5.23
C ALA A 138 -4.47 14.64 -4.96
N TYR A 139 -4.56 13.32 -5.12
CA TYR A 139 -5.79 12.55 -4.99
C TYR A 139 -5.90 11.75 -3.68
N VAL A 140 -4.87 11.82 -2.82
CA VAL A 140 -4.86 11.19 -1.51
C VAL A 140 -5.11 12.25 -0.44
N PHE A 141 -6.10 12.03 0.41
CA PHE A 141 -6.38 12.90 1.54
C PHE A 141 -6.85 12.11 2.75
N THR A 142 -6.54 12.63 3.94
CA THR A 142 -6.88 12.02 5.22
C THR A 142 -7.88 12.91 5.95
N ILE A 143 -8.94 12.29 6.46
CA ILE A 143 -9.96 12.93 7.28
C ILE A 143 -9.79 12.43 8.72
N SER A 144 -9.79 13.35 9.67
CA SER A 144 -9.76 13.05 11.11
C SER A 144 -10.83 13.88 11.84
N PRO A 145 -11.20 13.56 13.09
CA PRO A 145 -12.07 14.42 13.88
C PRO A 145 -11.55 15.86 13.93
N GLY A 146 -12.44 16.84 13.80
CA GLY A 146 -12.14 18.27 13.70
C GLY A 146 -11.81 18.77 12.28
N THR A 147 -11.82 17.90 11.26
CA THR A 147 -11.62 18.34 9.86
C THR A 147 -12.84 19.14 9.39
N GLU A 148 -12.62 20.39 8.96
CA GLU A 148 -13.61 21.19 8.25
C GLU A 148 -13.63 20.77 6.77
N LEU A 149 -14.66 20.01 6.39
CA LEU A 149 -14.83 19.48 5.04
C LEU A 149 -16.32 19.27 4.78
N PRO A 150 -17.01 20.19 4.08
CA PRO A 150 -18.44 20.05 3.81
C PRO A 150 -18.78 18.72 3.13
N PRO A 151 -19.87 18.02 3.50
CA PRO A 151 -20.27 16.75 2.89
C PRO A 151 -20.41 16.80 1.36
N GLU A 152 -20.87 17.93 0.84
CA GLU A 152 -20.96 18.22 -0.60
C GLU A 152 -19.59 18.26 -1.25
N GLU A 153 -18.61 18.88 -0.59
CA GLU A 153 -17.24 18.95 -1.08
C GLU A 153 -16.58 17.57 -1.07
N LEU A 154 -16.77 16.79 0.00
CA LEU A 154 -16.32 15.41 0.04
C LEU A 154 -16.92 14.60 -1.12
N SER A 155 -18.22 14.73 -1.38
CA SER A 155 -18.88 14.06 -2.52
C SER A 155 -18.24 14.43 -3.87
N ARG A 156 -17.91 15.72 -4.08
CA ARG A 156 -17.24 16.18 -5.31
C ARG A 156 -15.84 15.60 -5.46
N ARG A 157 -15.08 15.50 -4.37
CA ARG A 157 -13.72 14.93 -4.38
C ARG A 157 -13.72 13.42 -4.64
N LEU A 158 -14.79 12.70 -4.26
CA LEU A 158 -14.90 11.25 -4.39
C LEU A 158 -15.22 10.77 -5.81
N GLY A 159 -15.94 11.57 -6.61
CA GLY A 159 -16.30 11.20 -7.98
C GLY A 159 -15.08 10.90 -8.88
N PRO A 160 -14.11 11.80 -9.01
CA PRO A 160 -12.89 11.57 -9.80
C PRO A 160 -12.04 10.38 -9.31
N LEU A 161 -12.18 10.00 -8.05
CA LEU A 161 -11.54 8.82 -7.46
C LEU A 161 -12.23 7.50 -7.83
N GLY A 162 -13.38 7.56 -8.50
CA GLY A 162 -14.17 6.42 -8.95
C GLY A 162 -15.25 5.97 -7.96
N PHE A 163 -15.43 6.66 -6.84
CA PHE A 163 -16.46 6.29 -5.85
C PHE A 163 -17.86 6.55 -6.38
N ARG A 164 -18.78 5.66 -6.01
CA ARG A 164 -20.18 5.74 -6.44
C ARG A 164 -21.08 6.11 -5.28
N ARG A 165 -21.97 7.08 -5.52
CA ARG A 165 -23.03 7.43 -4.58
C ARG A 165 -24.10 6.36 -4.61
N THR A 166 -24.42 5.81 -3.44
CA THR A 166 -25.49 4.82 -3.27
C THR A 166 -26.45 5.28 -2.17
N PRO A 167 -27.67 4.73 -2.13
CA PRO A 167 -28.57 4.97 -1.00
C PRO A 167 -28.00 4.40 0.30
N LEU A 168 -27.37 3.23 0.24
CA LEU A 168 -26.79 2.46 1.34
C LEU A 168 -25.40 1.96 0.94
N VAL A 169 -24.44 2.00 1.86
CA VAL A 169 -23.07 1.52 1.60
C VAL A 169 -22.97 0.04 1.95
N GLU A 170 -22.69 -0.79 0.94
CA GLU A 170 -22.60 -2.24 1.09
C GLU A 170 -21.25 -2.76 0.57
N ALA A 171 -20.66 -2.12 -0.45
CA ALA A 171 -19.42 -2.58 -1.07
C ALA A 171 -18.30 -1.51 -1.08
N PRO A 172 -17.01 -1.92 -1.13
CA PRO A 172 -15.88 -1.01 -1.30
C PRO A 172 -16.03 -0.11 -2.53
N GLY A 173 -15.73 1.18 -2.36
CA GLY A 173 -15.89 2.20 -3.41
C GLY A 173 -17.27 2.85 -3.44
N GLU A 174 -18.13 2.56 -2.47
CA GLU A 174 -19.43 3.21 -2.32
C GLU A 174 -19.41 4.26 -1.22
N TYR A 175 -20.28 5.26 -1.36
CA TYR A 175 -20.57 6.21 -0.30
C TYR A 175 -22.05 6.59 -0.28
N ALA A 176 -22.56 6.90 0.91
CA ALA A 176 -23.92 7.38 1.11
C ALA A 176 -23.90 8.59 2.03
N ARG A 177 -24.84 9.52 1.82
CA ARG A 177 -25.05 10.68 2.68
C ARG A 177 -26.49 10.68 3.17
N ARG A 178 -26.67 10.80 4.48
CA ARG A 178 -27.99 10.78 5.14
C ARG A 178 -28.00 11.78 6.29
N GLY A 179 -28.60 12.95 6.08
CA GLY A 179 -28.62 14.01 7.11
C GLY A 179 -27.20 14.41 7.53
N GLY A 180 -26.92 14.30 8.84
CA GLY A 180 -25.62 14.62 9.45
C GLY A 180 -24.58 13.49 9.43
N ILE A 181 -24.79 12.42 8.66
CA ILE A 181 -23.80 11.36 8.51
C ILE A 181 -23.39 11.12 7.06
N PHE A 182 -22.14 10.73 6.88
CA PHE A 182 -21.55 10.34 5.61
C PHE A 182 -20.89 8.98 5.77
N ASP A 183 -21.41 7.97 5.08
CA ASP A 183 -20.86 6.62 5.08
C ASP A 183 -19.96 6.46 3.86
N LEU A 184 -18.77 5.91 4.05
CA LEU A 184 -17.82 5.64 2.98
C LEU A 184 -17.14 4.29 3.18
N TYR A 185 -17.09 3.48 2.12
CA TYR A 185 -16.34 2.23 2.13
C TYR A 185 -15.01 2.41 1.37
N PRO A 186 -13.88 2.57 2.08
CA PRO A 186 -12.60 2.76 1.42
C PRO A 186 -12.14 1.50 0.68
N PRO A 187 -11.43 1.64 -0.45
CA PRO A 187 -10.84 0.50 -1.15
C PRO A 187 -9.90 -0.28 -0.22
N GLY A 188 -10.10 -1.61 -0.19
CA GLY A 188 -9.38 -2.62 0.60
C GLY A 188 -9.32 -2.41 2.11
N GLY A 189 -10.11 -1.49 2.67
CA GLY A 189 -10.28 -1.40 4.13
C GLY A 189 -11.07 -2.60 4.63
N GLU A 190 -10.86 -2.99 5.90
CA GLU A 190 -11.60 -4.11 6.49
C GLU A 190 -13.09 -3.80 6.69
N LEU A 191 -13.44 -2.53 6.98
CA LEU A 191 -14.80 -2.09 7.25
C LEU A 191 -15.04 -0.66 6.74
N PRO A 192 -16.29 -0.33 6.32
CA PRO A 192 -16.68 1.03 6.00
C PRO A 192 -16.65 1.95 7.23
N VAL A 193 -16.61 3.25 6.97
CA VAL A 193 -16.48 4.30 7.99
C VAL A 193 -17.62 5.31 7.84
N ARG A 194 -18.30 5.56 8.95
CA ARG A 194 -19.30 6.61 9.14
C ARG A 194 -18.61 7.84 9.70
N LEU A 195 -18.72 8.96 9.00
CA LEU A 195 -18.33 10.28 9.45
C LEU A 195 -19.58 10.96 10.01
N GLU A 196 -19.54 11.33 11.28
CA GLU A 196 -20.59 12.09 11.97
C GLU A 196 -20.24 13.58 11.87
N TYR A 197 -21.19 14.40 11.39
CA TYR A 197 -20.98 15.82 11.11
C TYR A 197 -21.75 16.72 12.09
N PHE A 198 -21.13 17.85 12.41
CA PHE A 198 -21.79 19.02 12.97
C PHE A 198 -21.58 20.22 12.03
N GLY A 199 -22.60 20.54 11.23
CA GLY A 199 -22.44 21.47 10.11
C GLY A 199 -21.44 20.93 9.08
N ASP A 200 -20.37 21.68 8.85
CA ASP A 200 -19.31 21.36 7.88
C ASP A 200 -18.08 20.68 8.51
N VAL A 201 -18.14 20.38 9.82
CA VAL A 201 -17.03 19.78 10.57
C VAL A 201 -17.32 18.31 10.87
N VAL A 202 -16.32 17.46 10.64
CA VAL A 202 -16.36 16.03 11.02
C VAL A 202 -16.10 15.92 12.52
N GLU A 203 -17.08 15.54 13.32
CA GLU A 203 -16.92 15.38 14.78
C GLU A 203 -16.34 14.03 15.15
N ALA A 204 -16.77 12.96 14.48
CA ALA A 204 -16.34 11.61 14.80
C ALA A 204 -16.27 10.73 13.55
N LEU A 205 -15.38 9.75 13.59
CA LEU A 205 -15.31 8.69 12.61
C LEU A 205 -15.51 7.35 13.31
N ARG A 206 -16.43 6.54 12.81
CA ARG A 206 -16.75 5.24 13.38
C ARG A 206 -16.81 4.17 12.29
N ARG A 207 -16.21 3.02 12.54
CA ARG A 207 -16.39 1.85 11.68
C ARG A 207 -17.77 1.26 11.89
N PHE A 208 -18.33 0.63 10.87
CA PHE A 208 -19.61 -0.08 10.98
C PHE A 208 -19.60 -1.36 10.14
N GLU A 209 -20.47 -2.30 10.48
CA GLU A 209 -20.67 -3.53 9.70
C GLU A 209 -21.57 -3.25 8.49
N PRO A 210 -21.16 -3.54 7.25
CA PRO A 210 -21.95 -3.24 6.05
C PRO A 210 -23.30 -3.99 6.04
N ASP A 211 -23.34 -5.23 6.54
CA ASP A 211 -24.57 -6.04 6.49
C ASP A 211 -25.63 -5.57 7.50
N THR A 212 -25.20 -5.15 8.70
CA THR A 212 -26.11 -4.79 9.79
C THR A 212 -26.28 -3.28 9.97
N GLN A 213 -25.40 -2.49 9.33
CA GLN A 213 -25.32 -1.03 9.45
C GLN A 213 -25.09 -0.55 10.89
N ARG A 214 -24.55 -1.43 11.73
CA ARG A 214 -24.26 -1.14 13.14
C ARG A 214 -22.82 -0.68 13.30
N THR A 215 -22.68 0.47 13.94
CA THR A 215 -21.40 1.01 14.39
C THR A 215 -20.68 0.04 15.31
N THR A 216 -19.37 -0.13 15.11
CA THR A 216 -18.53 -1.04 15.89
C THR A 216 -17.58 -0.28 16.80
N ARG A 217 -16.63 0.48 16.23
CA ARG A 217 -15.59 1.19 16.98
C ARG A 217 -15.26 2.54 16.37
N GLU A 218 -14.82 3.47 17.21
CA GLU A 218 -14.25 4.74 16.75
C GLU A 218 -12.91 4.51 16.03
N THR A 219 -12.59 5.38 15.07
CA THR A 219 -11.32 5.39 14.35
C THR A 219 -10.76 6.80 14.29
N GLY A 220 -9.46 6.98 14.54
CA GLY A 220 -8.87 8.31 14.64
C GLY A 220 -8.70 9.04 13.31
N SER A 221 -8.67 8.30 12.20
CA SER A 221 -8.61 8.87 10.86
C SER A 221 -9.10 7.90 9.79
N LEU A 222 -9.35 8.45 8.60
CA LEU A 222 -9.67 7.73 7.37
C LEU A 222 -8.83 8.34 6.25
N THR A 223 -7.95 7.54 5.63
CA THR A 223 -7.30 7.97 4.40
C THR A 223 -8.06 7.44 3.19
N ILE A 224 -8.34 8.33 2.26
CA ILE A 224 -9.00 8.02 0.99
C ILE A 224 -7.93 7.94 -0.10
N LEU A 225 -8.02 6.87 -0.88
CA LEU A 225 -7.19 6.59 -2.05
C LEU A 225 -8.11 6.50 -3.30
N PRO A 226 -7.59 6.76 -4.51
CA PRO A 226 -8.28 6.38 -5.74
C PRO A 226 -8.70 4.89 -5.73
N LEU A 227 -9.78 4.54 -6.44
CA LEU A 227 -10.16 3.13 -6.64
C LEU A 227 -9.33 2.43 -7.71
N ARG A 228 -8.62 3.19 -8.55
CA ARG A 228 -7.84 2.70 -9.69
C ARG A 228 -6.53 3.46 -9.80
N GLU A 229 -5.52 2.83 -10.38
CA GLU A 229 -4.23 3.47 -10.75
C GLU A 229 -4.36 4.40 -11.98
N ALA A 230 -5.52 5.01 -12.14
CA ALA A 230 -5.86 5.97 -13.17
C ALA A 230 -6.87 6.95 -12.59
N VAL A 231 -6.67 8.23 -12.90
CA VAL A 231 -7.64 9.27 -12.56
C VAL A 231 -8.48 9.52 -13.81
N VAL A 232 -9.79 9.52 -13.64
CA VAL A 232 -10.69 9.99 -14.69
C VAL A 232 -10.86 11.48 -14.44
N GLU A 233 -10.15 12.31 -15.21
CA GLU A 233 -10.57 13.69 -15.34
C GLU A 233 -11.92 13.67 -16.05
N THR A 234 -12.98 13.96 -15.31
CA THR A 234 -14.26 14.27 -15.92
C THR A 234 -14.05 15.56 -16.69
N ALA A 235 -13.66 15.46 -17.97
CA ALA A 235 -13.90 16.54 -18.90
C ALA A 235 -15.38 16.88 -18.75
N ALA A 236 -15.68 18.12 -18.37
CA ALA A 236 -17.05 18.61 -18.35
C ALA A 236 -17.62 18.32 -19.74
N VAL A 237 -18.50 17.33 -19.81
CA VAL A 237 -19.36 17.17 -20.97
C VAL A 237 -20.37 18.30 -20.82
N GLU A 238 -20.07 19.43 -21.46
CA GLU A 238 -21.09 20.41 -21.83
C GLU A 238 -22.08 19.78 -22.83
#